data_AF-A0A960JMY7-F1
#
_entry.id   AF-A0A960JMY7-F1
#
_cell.length_a   1.000
_cell.length_b   1.000
_cell.length_c   1.000
_cell.angle_alpha   90.00
_cell.angle_beta   90.00
_cell.angle_gamma   90.00
#
_symmetry.space_group_name_H-M   'P 1'
#
loop_
_entity.id
_entity.type
_entity.pdbx_description
1 polymer ?
#
loop_
_entity_poly.entity_id
_entity_poly.type
_entity_poly.pdbx_seq_one_letter_code
_entity_poly.pdbx_strand_id
1 'polypeptide(L)'
;MDDVTPSPSSTSAVPDGGPADEPEADPSGGRPSAWVFRVALGAAAWGAMVGLWGVSPWRAAVAVVAIGLLLYPGIAMARSMATPLPPPPDPGTLRKVKLVYRCSLCGTEVRMTSALDEDPEPPRHCMEDMDLLTPRE
;
A
#
# COMPACT_ATOMS: atom_id res chain seq x y z
N MET A 1 30.10 21.76 66.66
CA MET A 1 29.34 20.52 66.87
C MET A 1 28.73 20.12 65.54
N ASP A 2 29.09 19.09 64.80
CA ASP A 2 30.21 18.15 64.68
C ASP A 2 30.00 17.64 63.23
N ASP A 3 30.86 18.01 62.27
CA ASP A 3 31.93 17.15 61.76
C ASP A 3 31.52 15.68 61.57
N VAL A 4 31.30 15.23 60.32
CA VAL A 4 31.75 13.92 59.81
C VAL A 4 31.74 13.99 58.27
N THR A 5 32.92 14.21 57.69
CA THR A 5 33.28 13.62 56.39
C THR A 5 34.08 12.35 56.68
N PRO A 6 33.89 11.27 55.90
CA PRO A 6 35.05 10.70 55.24
C PRO A 6 34.77 10.30 53.77
N SER A 7 35.66 10.74 52.87
CA SER A 7 36.01 10.03 51.62
C SER A 7 36.85 8.77 51.97
N PRO A 8 37.44 8.01 51.02
CA PRO A 8 37.04 7.55 49.68
C PRO A 8 37.08 6.00 49.57
N SER A 9 36.48 5.40 48.54
CA SER A 9 36.90 4.05 48.11
C SER A 9 36.74 3.86 46.60
N SER A 10 37.88 3.95 45.93
CA SER A 10 38.15 3.36 44.62
C SER A 10 37.90 1.85 44.63
N THR A 11 37.10 1.37 43.68
CA THR A 11 37.04 -0.03 43.22
C THR A 11 36.80 0.10 41.72
N SER A 12 37.89 0.25 40.96
CA SER A 12 38.54 -0.83 40.21
C SER A 12 37.62 -1.41 39.13
N ALA A 13 37.98 -1.05 37.90
CA ALA A 13 37.56 -1.62 36.63
C ALA A 13 37.17 -3.11 36.69
N VAL A 14 35.99 -3.42 36.13
CA VAL A 14 35.66 -4.73 35.61
C VAL A 14 35.55 -4.59 34.08
N PRO A 15 36.52 -5.10 33.30
CA PRO A 15 36.26 -5.37 31.90
C PRO A 15 35.43 -6.64 31.83
N ASP A 16 34.13 -6.52 31.57
CA ASP A 16 33.30 -7.65 31.15
C ASP A 16 33.71 -8.02 29.72
N GLY A 17 34.78 -8.83 29.64
CA GLY A 17 35.08 -9.67 28.49
C GLY A 17 33.99 -10.74 28.38
N GLY A 18 32.85 -10.35 27.82
CA GLY A 18 31.85 -11.27 27.31
C GLY A 18 32.44 -12.11 26.17
N PRO A 19 32.12 -13.41 26.08
CA PRO A 19 32.78 -14.35 25.20
C PRO A 19 32.64 -13.92 23.74
N ALA A 20 33.75 -14.06 23.01
CA ALA A 20 33.88 -13.83 21.59
C ALA A 20 32.61 -14.22 20.84
N ASP A 21 32.08 -13.26 20.07
CA ASP A 21 31.10 -13.51 19.03
C ASP A 21 31.51 -14.78 18.28
N GLU A 22 30.79 -15.86 18.55
CA GLU A 22 30.84 -17.04 17.72
C GLU A 22 30.48 -16.57 16.31
N PRO A 23 31.30 -16.84 15.28
CA PRO A 23 30.90 -16.52 13.92
C PRO A 23 29.65 -17.37 13.63
N GLU A 24 28.49 -16.74 13.78
CA GLU A 24 27.19 -17.28 13.43
C GLU A 24 27.32 -17.74 11.98
N ALA A 25 27.48 -19.05 11.81
CA ALA A 25 27.69 -19.67 10.52
C ALA A 25 26.39 -19.52 9.74
N ASP A 26 26.28 -18.41 9.01
CA ASP A 26 25.15 -18.08 8.14
C ASP A 26 24.86 -19.27 7.20
N PRO A 27 23.79 -20.05 7.43
CA PRO A 27 23.42 -21.14 6.55
C PRO A 27 22.60 -20.62 5.36
N SER A 28 22.58 -19.30 5.11
CA SER A 28 22.10 -18.73 3.86
C SER A 28 23.16 -18.82 2.75
N GLY A 29 23.74 -20.02 2.60
CA GLY A 29 24.32 -20.45 1.34
C GLY A 29 23.25 -20.28 0.27
N GLY A 30 23.39 -19.22 -0.54
CA GLY A 30 22.37 -18.65 -1.41
C GLY A 30 21.59 -19.70 -2.17
N ARG A 31 20.43 -20.08 -1.65
CA ARG A 31 19.43 -20.84 -2.40
C ARG A 31 19.01 -19.90 -3.53
N PRO A 32 19.28 -20.21 -4.81
CA PRO A 32 18.83 -19.34 -5.89
C PRO A 32 17.33 -19.23 -5.73
N SER A 33 16.82 -17.99 -5.68
CA SER A 33 15.42 -17.76 -5.37
C SER A 33 14.57 -18.61 -6.32
N ALA A 34 13.50 -19.23 -5.82
CA ALA A 34 12.63 -20.08 -6.64
C ALA A 34 12.11 -19.34 -7.90
N TRP A 35 12.11 -18.01 -7.86
CA TRP A 35 11.85 -17.14 -9.01
C TRP A 35 12.94 -17.24 -10.10
N VAL A 36 14.22 -17.25 -9.75
CA VAL A 36 15.32 -17.45 -10.71
C VAL A 36 15.22 -18.82 -11.37
N PHE A 37 14.90 -19.88 -10.63
CA PHE A 37 14.67 -21.20 -11.22
C PHE A 37 13.44 -21.23 -12.14
N ARG A 38 12.35 -20.56 -11.78
CA ARG A 38 11.15 -20.44 -12.63
C ARG A 38 11.41 -19.64 -13.90
N VAL A 39 12.16 -18.54 -13.80
CA VAL A 39 12.58 -17.74 -14.96
C VAL A 39 13.53 -18.53 -15.85
N ALA A 40 14.49 -19.24 -15.26
CA ALA A 40 15.44 -20.08 -15.99
C ALA A 40 14.75 -21.25 -16.70
N LEU A 41 13.77 -21.91 -16.06
CA LEU A 41 12.93 -22.95 -16.68
C LEU A 41 12.08 -22.37 -17.81
N GLY A 42 11.48 -21.19 -17.62
CA GLY A 42 10.72 -20.50 -18.66
C GLY A 42 11.60 -20.15 -19.86
N ALA A 43 12.80 -19.63 -19.63
CA ALA A 43 13.76 -19.28 -20.68
C ALA A 43 14.31 -20.52 -21.40
N ALA A 44 14.59 -21.61 -20.67
CA ALA A 44 15.05 -22.87 -21.24
C ALA A 44 13.95 -23.57 -22.04
N ALA A 45 12.70 -23.59 -21.56
CA ALA A 45 11.56 -24.13 -22.29
C ALA A 45 11.28 -23.30 -23.56
N TRP A 46 11.38 -21.97 -23.48
CA TRP A 46 11.24 -21.10 -24.65
C TRP A 46 12.37 -21.30 -25.66
N GLY A 47 13.61 -21.38 -25.22
CA GLY A 47 14.77 -21.68 -26.06
C GLY A 47 14.72 -23.06 -26.71
N ALA A 48 14.28 -24.09 -25.97
CA ALA A 48 14.04 -25.42 -26.50
C ALA A 48 12.89 -25.42 -27.52
N MET A 49 11.79 -24.72 -27.26
CA MET A 49 10.66 -24.62 -28.17
C MET A 49 11.04 -23.87 -29.47
N VAL A 50 11.83 -22.80 -29.39
CA VAL A 50 12.33 -22.03 -30.55
C VAL A 50 13.36 -22.83 -31.35
N GLY A 51 14.29 -23.50 -30.67
CA GLY A 51 15.34 -24.31 -31.29
C GLY A 51 14.81 -25.61 -31.92
N LEU A 52 13.83 -26.27 -31.30
CA LEU A 52 13.27 -27.54 -31.78
C LEU A 52 12.27 -27.35 -32.95
N TRP A 53 11.70 -26.14 -33.12
CA TRP A 53 10.80 -25.81 -34.24
C TRP A 53 11.50 -25.12 -35.43
N GLY A 54 12.82 -24.93 -35.40
CA GLY A 54 13.55 -24.28 -36.50
C GLY A 54 13.19 -22.80 -36.69
N VAL A 55 12.55 -22.19 -35.69
CA VAL A 55 12.20 -20.77 -35.73
C VAL A 55 13.47 -19.97 -35.46
N SER A 56 13.87 -19.15 -36.41
CA SER A 56 15.08 -18.32 -36.25
C SER A 56 14.98 -17.48 -34.97
N PRO A 57 15.99 -17.47 -34.10
CA PRO A 57 15.93 -16.79 -32.79
C PRO A 57 15.66 -15.30 -32.92
N TRP A 58 16.15 -14.68 -34.00
CA TRP A 58 15.84 -13.31 -34.39
C TRP A 58 14.33 -13.05 -34.56
N ARG A 59 13.60 -13.92 -35.29
CA ARG A 59 12.15 -13.78 -35.47
C ARG A 59 11.40 -13.91 -34.14
N ALA A 60 11.85 -14.82 -33.28
CA ALA A 60 11.27 -14.99 -31.94
C ALA A 60 11.47 -13.73 -31.08
N ALA A 61 12.67 -13.14 -31.10
CA ALA A 61 12.96 -11.88 -30.40
C ALA A 61 12.07 -10.73 -30.92
N VAL A 62 11.94 -10.59 -32.24
CA VAL A 62 11.07 -9.57 -32.85
C VAL A 62 9.60 -9.77 -32.44
N ALA A 63 9.12 -11.01 -32.40
CA ALA A 63 7.75 -11.31 -31.99
C ALA A 63 7.47 -10.91 -30.53
N VAL A 64 8.39 -11.22 -29.60
CA VAL A 64 8.26 -10.83 -28.19
C VAL A 64 8.28 -9.32 -28.03
N VAL A 65 9.16 -8.62 -28.74
CA VAL A 65 9.23 -7.15 -28.73
C VAL A 65 7.94 -6.55 -29.28
N ALA A 66 7.41 -7.06 -30.39
CA ALA A 66 6.16 -6.60 -30.98
C ALA A 66 4.97 -6.80 -30.04
N ILE A 67 4.87 -7.97 -29.39
CA ILE A 67 3.83 -8.24 -28.38
C ILE A 67 3.96 -7.27 -27.20
N GLY A 68 5.17 -7.05 -26.70
CA GLY A 68 5.43 -6.10 -25.62
C GLY A 68 5.00 -4.67 -25.97
N LEU A 69 5.35 -4.19 -27.17
CA LEU A 69 5.00 -2.86 -27.65
C LEU A 69 3.48 -2.68 -27.84
N LEU A 70 2.75 -3.73 -28.19
CA LEU A 70 1.30 -3.69 -28.31
C LEU A 70 0.60 -3.76 -26.94
N LEU A 71 1.06 -4.64 -26.04
CA LEU A 71 0.41 -4.87 -24.76
C LEU A 71 0.76 -3.83 -23.70
N TYR A 72 1.98 -3.30 -23.70
CA TYR A 72 2.43 -2.31 -22.72
C TYR A 72 1.53 -1.07 -22.62
N PRO A 73 1.20 -0.36 -23.72
CA PRO A 73 0.31 0.79 -23.65
C PRO A 73 -1.12 0.39 -23.29
N GLY A 74 -1.59 -0.77 -23.74
CA GLY A 74 -2.92 -1.28 -23.40
C GLY A 74 -3.09 -1.54 -21.91
N ILE A 75 -2.09 -2.17 -21.29
CA ILE A 75 -2.07 -2.42 -19.84
C ILE A 75 -1.89 -1.11 -19.06
N ALA A 76 -1.06 -0.20 -19.54
CA ALA A 76 -0.88 1.11 -18.91
C ALA A 76 -2.19 1.92 -18.89
N MET A 77 -2.94 1.92 -20.01
CA MET A 77 -4.26 2.54 -20.11
C MET A 77 -5.28 1.84 -19.21
N ALA A 78 -5.28 0.51 -19.15
CA ALA A 78 -6.17 -0.23 -18.25
C ALA A 78 -5.87 0.09 -16.77
N ARG A 79 -4.60 0.27 -16.41
CA ARG A 79 -4.18 0.62 -15.05
C ARG A 79 -4.58 2.04 -14.64
N SER A 80 -4.67 2.99 -15.57
CA SER A 80 -5.08 4.36 -15.23
C SER A 80 -6.55 4.45 -14.81
N MET A 81 -7.40 3.55 -15.30
CA MET A 81 -8.81 3.44 -14.87
C MET A 81 -8.96 2.76 -13.50
N ALA A 82 -7.95 1.99 -13.10
CA ALA A 82 -7.94 1.27 -11.82
C ALA A 82 -7.31 2.12 -10.70
N THR A 83 -7.41 3.45 -10.76
CA THR A 83 -6.94 4.32 -9.69
C THR A 83 -7.60 3.90 -8.36
N PRO A 84 -6.81 3.49 -7.34
CA PRO A 84 -7.35 3.16 -6.04
C PRO A 84 -8.07 4.40 -5.48
N LEU A 85 -9.17 4.19 -4.75
CA LEU A 85 -9.85 5.31 -4.09
C LEU A 85 -8.82 6.06 -3.24
N PRO A 86 -8.69 7.40 -3.39
CA PRO A 86 -7.79 8.17 -2.56
C PRO A 86 -8.13 7.91 -1.08
N PRO A 87 -7.13 7.89 -0.18
CA PRO A 87 -7.36 7.65 1.23
C PRO A 87 -8.42 8.65 1.74
N PRO A 88 -9.36 8.20 2.60
CA PRO A 88 -10.41 9.07 3.12
C PRO A 88 -9.75 10.29 3.79
N PRO A 89 -10.15 11.53 3.42
CA PRO A 89 -9.57 12.73 3.98
C PRO A 89 -9.76 12.79 5.50
N ASP A 90 -8.71 13.24 6.20
CA ASP A 90 -8.57 13.27 7.67
C ASP A 90 -9.73 14.06 8.33
N PRO A 91 -10.24 13.63 9.51
CA PRO A 91 -11.41 14.22 10.16
C PRO A 91 -11.12 15.67 10.53
N GLY A 92 -11.97 16.60 10.07
CA GLY A 92 -11.79 18.05 10.18
C GLY A 92 -11.54 18.76 8.85
N THR A 93 -11.35 18.02 7.76
CA THR A 93 -11.49 18.53 6.38
C THR A 93 -12.79 18.01 5.77
N LEU A 94 -13.30 18.63 4.69
CA LEU A 94 -14.55 18.23 4.02
C LEU A 94 -14.58 16.72 3.72
N ARG A 95 -15.27 15.93 4.54
CA ARG A 95 -15.51 14.51 4.33
C ARG A 95 -16.54 14.35 3.23
N LYS A 96 -16.25 13.48 2.26
CA LYS A 96 -17.18 13.14 1.19
C LYS A 96 -18.27 12.21 1.73
N VAL A 97 -19.39 12.79 2.17
CA VAL A 97 -20.59 12.05 2.57
C VAL A 97 -21.59 12.00 1.42
N LYS A 98 -22.46 10.98 1.40
CA LYS A 98 -23.60 10.91 0.47
C LYS A 98 -24.87 10.81 1.31
N LEU A 99 -25.29 11.94 1.88
CA LEU A 99 -26.53 12.03 2.65
C LEU A 99 -27.61 12.67 1.77
N VAL A 100 -28.77 12.03 1.71
CA VAL A 100 -29.96 12.57 1.03
C VAL A 100 -30.96 13.02 2.07
N TYR A 101 -31.34 14.29 2.01
CA TYR A 101 -32.34 14.92 2.86
C TYR A 101 -33.59 15.23 2.05
N ARG A 102 -34.76 15.12 2.67
CA ARG A 102 -36.04 15.51 2.09
C ARG A 102 -36.79 16.42 3.05
N CYS A 103 -37.30 17.52 2.53
CA CYS A 103 -38.22 18.37 3.29
C CYS A 103 -39.61 17.70 3.34
N SER A 104 -40.16 17.49 4.54
CA SER A 104 -41.51 16.93 4.73
C SER A 104 -42.64 17.85 4.26
N LEU A 105 -42.40 19.17 4.19
CA LEU A 105 -43.40 20.16 3.79
C LEU A 105 -43.56 20.29 2.27
N CYS A 106 -42.46 20.47 1.54
CA CYS A 106 -42.50 20.72 0.09
C CYS A 106 -41.99 19.54 -0.75
N GLY A 107 -41.37 18.54 -0.12
CA GLY A 107 -40.86 17.36 -0.81
C GLY A 107 -39.54 17.56 -1.55
N THR A 108 -38.89 18.72 -1.47
CA THR A 108 -37.57 18.96 -2.07
C THR A 108 -36.53 17.99 -1.51
N GLU A 109 -35.76 17.37 -2.41
CA GLU A 109 -34.66 16.46 -2.06
C GLU A 109 -33.30 17.14 -2.30
N VAL A 110 -32.45 17.15 -1.27
CA VAL A 110 -31.10 17.72 -1.33
C VAL A 110 -30.09 16.63 -1.04
N ARG A 111 -29.06 16.54 -1.88
CA ARG A 111 -27.95 15.62 -1.69
C ARG A 111 -26.73 16.36 -1.18
N MET A 112 -26.32 16.06 0.04
CA MET A 112 -25.09 16.59 0.64
C MET A 112 -23.91 15.70 0.20
N THR A 113 -22.94 16.30 -0.48
CA THR A 113 -21.75 15.63 -1.04
C THR A 113 -20.49 15.82 -0.19
N SER A 114 -20.52 16.76 0.75
CA SER A 114 -19.41 17.11 1.63
C SER A 114 -19.90 17.66 2.96
N ALA A 115 -19.37 17.16 4.07
CA ALA A 115 -19.66 17.62 5.43
C ALA A 115 -18.38 17.59 6.27
N LEU A 116 -18.30 18.39 7.32
CA LEU A 116 -17.15 18.36 8.25
C LEU A 116 -17.19 17.11 9.15
N ASP A 117 -18.41 16.72 9.55
CA ASP A 117 -18.67 15.61 10.45
C ASP A 117 -19.50 14.50 9.78
N GLU A 118 -19.55 13.34 10.42
CA GLU A 118 -20.35 12.18 9.99
C GLU A 118 -21.85 12.41 10.13
N ASP A 119 -22.22 13.23 11.12
CA ASP A 119 -23.59 13.64 11.37
C ASP A 119 -23.70 15.17 11.35
N PRO A 120 -23.73 15.78 10.15
CA PRO A 120 -23.96 17.21 10.03
C PRO A 120 -25.39 17.54 10.43
N GLU A 121 -25.56 18.71 11.05
CA GLU A 121 -26.89 19.25 11.35
C GLU A 121 -27.74 19.35 10.07
N PRO A 122 -29.01 18.90 10.10
CA PRO A 122 -29.86 18.91 8.91
C PRO A 122 -29.99 20.31 8.31
N PRO A 123 -29.91 20.47 6.97
CA PRO A 123 -30.08 21.76 6.36
C PRO A 123 -31.54 22.22 6.49
N ARG A 124 -31.73 23.54 6.62
CA ARG A 124 -33.07 24.13 6.70
C ARG A 124 -33.65 24.43 5.33
N HIS A 125 -34.87 23.98 5.11
CA HIS A 125 -35.65 24.32 3.93
C HIS A 125 -37.12 24.46 4.33
N CYS A 126 -37.82 25.49 3.83
CA CYS A 126 -39.15 25.88 4.33
C CYS A 126 -39.21 26.27 5.82
N MET A 127 -38.09 26.72 6.40
CA MET A 127 -37.91 27.02 7.83
C MET A 127 -38.00 25.82 8.78
N GLU A 128 -38.16 24.61 8.26
CA GLU A 128 -38.08 23.38 9.03
C GLU A 128 -36.75 22.66 8.75
N ASP A 129 -36.33 21.82 9.71
CA ASP A 129 -35.18 20.93 9.56
C ASP A 129 -35.58 19.75 8.65
N MET A 130 -34.70 19.35 7.73
CA MET A 130 -35.01 18.29 6.75
C MET A 130 -34.79 16.87 7.30
N ASP A 131 -35.55 15.91 6.79
CA ASP A 131 -35.48 14.50 7.18
C ASP A 131 -34.41 13.75 6.39
N LEU A 132 -33.61 12.92 7.06
CA LEU A 132 -32.59 12.10 6.42
C LEU A 132 -33.21 10.82 5.85
N LEU A 133 -32.99 10.55 4.56
CA LEU A 133 -33.49 9.36 3.86
C LEU A 133 -32.46 8.23 3.69
N THR A 134 -31.17 8.51 3.84
CA THR A 134 -30.11 7.52 3.55
C THR A 134 -29.84 6.63 4.78
N PRO A 135 -29.83 5.28 4.65
CA PRO A 135 -29.40 4.38 5.72
C PRO A 135 -27.96 4.66 6.15
N ARG A 136 -27.70 4.63 7.46
CA ARG A 136 -26.36 4.79 8.04
C ARG A 136 -25.70 3.41 8.10
N GLU A 137 -24.61 3.21 7.37
CA GLU A 137 -23.74 2.01 7.42
C GLU A 137 -22.33 2.42 7.84
#